data_AF-A0A8C5TYC2-F1
#
_entry.id   AF-A0A8C5TYC2-F1
#
_cell.length_a   1.000
_cell.length_b   1.000
_cell.length_c   1.000
_cell.angle_alpha   90.00
_cell.angle_beta   90.00
_cell.angle_gamma   90.00
#
_symmetry.space_group_name_H-M   'P 1'
#
loop_
_entity.id
_entity.type
_entity.pdbx_description
1 polymer ?
#
loop_
_entity_poly.entity_id
_entity_poly.type
_entity_poly.pdbx_seq_one_letter_code
_entity_poly.pdbx_strand_id
1 'polypeptide(L)'
;SRSLHERDLKEIGRLRRESEKLKSDQALAAGLVSNMQKEFLQKEQKIQQLQQEIEKLKKQNQEKDKQLAALAARLNCFSGRSSLVLQQCDYNALSSSFFTHFCQVIEKVRQISDENQQSHKREKSLQKELSSRVTKEKETSANIEAFKVALQKLQACLSSPCSSSSLRGELGQLELLCLDPSVSAIRTAVLDMARAPLSWLQAVEQLLDSTGMDLHTSNLSCDFFCE
;
A
#
# COMPACT_ATOMS: atom_id res chain seq x y z
N SER A 1 31.79 37.72 43.78
CA SER A 1 32.30 36.42 43.27
C SER A 1 31.28 35.29 43.24
N ARG A 2 30.17 35.30 44.01
CA ARG A 2 29.19 34.19 44.04
C ARG A 2 28.32 34.04 42.76
N SER A 3 28.08 35.08 41.95
CA SER A 3 27.21 35.01 40.75
C SER A 3 27.87 34.55 39.45
N LEU A 4 29.20 34.46 39.42
CA LEU A 4 29.95 34.00 38.24
C LEU A 4 30.05 32.47 38.26
N HIS A 5 30.42 31.92 39.42
CA HIS A 5 30.49 30.47 39.65
C HIS A 5 29.15 29.75 39.41
N GLU A 6 28.02 30.36 39.80
CA GLU A 6 26.68 29.79 39.59
C GLU A 6 26.28 29.76 38.11
N ARG A 7 26.68 30.77 37.32
CA ARG A 7 26.48 30.78 35.87
C ARG A 7 27.35 29.73 35.18
N ASP A 8 28.61 29.60 35.60
CA ASP A 8 29.53 28.61 35.04
C ASP A 8 29.05 27.17 35.32
N LEU A 9 28.53 26.89 36.51
CA LEU A 9 27.91 25.60 36.85
C LEU A 9 26.70 25.28 35.97
N LYS A 10 25.83 26.27 35.71
CA LYS A 10 24.67 26.10 34.84
C LYS A 10 25.08 25.85 33.38
N GLU A 11 26.12 26.53 32.92
CA GLU A 11 26.67 26.38 31.57
C GLU A 11 27.30 25.00 31.38
N ILE A 12 28.12 24.55 32.33
CA ILE A 12 28.70 23.20 32.34
C ILE A 12 27.58 22.14 32.33
N GLY A 13 26.51 22.34 33.11
CA GLY A 13 25.36 21.45 33.11
C GLY A 13 24.57 21.43 31.79
N ARG A 14 24.50 22.55 31.07
CA ARG A 14 23.90 22.62 29.72
C ARG A 14 24.77 21.89 28.70
N LEU A 15 26.06 22.20 28.65
CA LEU A 15 27.02 21.59 27.73
C LEU A 15 27.15 20.08 27.95
N ARG A 16 27.05 19.60 29.21
CA ARG A 16 27.06 18.16 29.50
C ARG A 16 25.83 17.46 28.91
N ARG A 17 24.62 18.04 29.08
CA ARG A 17 23.39 17.50 28.48
C ARG A 17 23.44 17.52 26.95
N GLU A 18 23.99 18.58 26.37
CA GLU A 18 24.16 18.68 24.92
C GLU A 18 25.17 17.65 24.39
N SER A 19 26.27 17.41 25.11
CA SER A 19 27.23 16.36 24.79
C SER A 19 26.62 14.96 24.89
N GLU A 20 25.82 14.68 25.93
CA GLU A 20 25.10 13.42 26.07
C GLU A 20 24.09 13.22 24.94
N LYS A 21 23.34 14.26 24.57
CA LYS A 21 22.44 14.24 23.43
C LYS A 21 23.17 13.95 22.12
N LEU A 22 24.26 14.68 21.85
CA LEU A 22 25.09 14.48 20.65
C LEU A 22 25.64 13.05 20.56
N LYS A 23 26.06 12.45 21.68
CA LYS A 23 26.50 11.05 21.72
C LYS A 23 25.37 10.08 21.38
N SER A 24 24.17 10.33 21.90
CA SER A 24 23.00 9.50 21.59
C SER A 24 22.60 9.62 20.11
N ASP A 25 22.55 10.85 19.58
CA ASP A 25 22.24 11.12 18.18
C ASP A 25 23.29 10.49 17.24
N GLN A 26 24.58 10.56 17.61
CA GLN A 26 25.67 9.91 16.87
C GLN A 26 25.53 8.37 16.87
N ALA A 27 25.14 7.77 17.99
CA ALA A 27 24.91 6.33 18.07
C ALA A 27 23.71 5.90 17.20
N LEU A 28 22.63 6.68 17.19
CA LEU A 28 21.47 6.46 16.32
C LEU A 28 21.85 6.58 14.84
N ALA A 29 22.59 7.63 14.47
CA ALA A 29 23.07 7.84 13.11
C ALA A 29 23.98 6.69 12.63
N ALA A 30 24.90 6.23 13.49
CA ALA A 30 25.76 5.09 13.18
C ALA A 30 24.96 3.79 12.97
N GLY A 31 23.93 3.56 13.80
CA GLY A 31 23.01 2.42 13.64
C GLY A 31 22.25 2.47 12.31
N LEU A 32 21.73 3.64 11.93
CA LEU A 32 21.05 3.83 10.65
C LEU A 32 21.99 3.60 9.45
N VAL A 33 23.20 4.15 9.48
CA VAL A 33 24.20 3.96 8.41
C VAL A 33 24.57 2.48 8.26
N SER A 34 24.75 1.76 9.37
CA SER A 34 25.03 0.32 9.35
C SER A 34 23.89 -0.49 8.74
N ASN A 35 22.64 -0.17 9.11
CA ASN A 35 21.46 -0.81 8.52
C ASN A 35 21.33 -0.50 7.03
N MET A 36 21.54 0.75 6.62
CA MET A 36 21.53 1.14 5.20
C MET A 36 22.62 0.44 4.39
N GLN A 37 23.84 0.30 4.93
CA GLN A 37 24.92 -0.45 4.27
C GLN A 37 24.54 -1.92 4.09
N LYS A 38 23.94 -2.55 5.10
CA LYS A 38 23.47 -3.94 5.00
C LYS A 38 22.39 -4.10 3.94
N GLU A 39 21.39 -3.22 3.92
CA GLU A 39 20.34 -3.23 2.89
C GLU A 39 20.91 -2.97 1.48
N PHE A 40 21.87 -2.06 1.35
CA PHE A 40 22.53 -1.77 0.08
C PHE A 40 23.22 -3.02 -0.48
N LEU A 41 24.01 -3.72 0.34
CA LEU A 41 24.69 -4.96 -0.06
C LEU A 41 23.69 -6.06 -0.47
N GLN A 42 22.58 -6.20 0.25
CA GLN A 42 21.52 -7.17 -0.10
C GLN A 42 20.85 -6.82 -1.44
N LYS A 43 20.55 -5.54 -1.68
CA LYS A 43 19.98 -5.07 -2.94
C LYS A 43 20.96 -5.26 -4.09
N GLU A 44 22.25 -4.95 -3.88
CA GLU A 44 23.31 -5.14 -4.87
C GLU A 44 23.44 -6.62 -5.27
N GLN A 45 23.43 -7.54 -4.30
CA GLN A 45 23.44 -8.98 -4.57
C GLN A 45 22.23 -9.42 -5.40
N LYS A 46 21.03 -8.89 -5.10
CA LYS A 46 19.80 -9.22 -5.82
C LYS A 46 19.81 -8.66 -7.25
N ILE A 47 20.38 -7.47 -7.47
CA ILE A 47 20.59 -6.90 -8.80
C ILE A 47 21.49 -7.83 -9.63
N GLN A 48 22.60 -8.29 -9.07
CA GLN A 48 23.51 -9.21 -9.77
C GLN A 48 22.85 -10.55 -10.12
N GLN A 49 22.04 -11.11 -9.21
CA GLN A 49 21.26 -12.33 -9.50
C GLN A 49 20.27 -12.12 -10.65
N LEU A 50 19.52 -11.02 -10.63
CA LEU A 50 18.56 -10.70 -11.69
C LEU A 50 19.25 -10.47 -13.03
N GLN A 51 20.42 -9.82 -13.05
CA GLN A 51 21.21 -9.64 -14.27
C GLN A 51 21.63 -10.98 -14.88
N GLN A 52 22.07 -11.95 -14.06
CA GLN A 52 22.40 -13.29 -14.52
C GLN A 52 21.17 -14.03 -15.08
N GLU A 53 20.02 -13.90 -14.44
CA GLU A 53 18.77 -14.52 -14.89
C GLU A 53 18.28 -13.93 -16.21
N ILE A 54 18.37 -12.61 -16.39
CA ILE A 54 18.06 -11.92 -17.65
C ILE A 54 18.94 -12.46 -18.79
N GLU A 55 20.25 -12.58 -18.59
CA GLU A 55 21.15 -13.09 -19.63
C GLU A 55 20.89 -14.57 -19.95
N LYS A 56 20.53 -15.38 -18.94
CA LYS A 56 20.10 -16.77 -19.16
C LYS A 56 18.82 -16.84 -20.00
N LEU A 57 17.80 -16.06 -19.65
CA LEU A 57 16.52 -16.03 -20.37
C LEU A 57 16.72 -15.52 -21.81
N LYS A 58 17.57 -14.52 -22.01
CA LYS A 58 17.91 -14.00 -23.34
C LYS A 58 18.52 -15.07 -24.24
N LYS A 59 19.46 -15.88 -23.73
CA LYS A 59 20.02 -17.02 -24.49
C LYS A 59 18.97 -18.07 -24.82
N GLN A 60 18.10 -18.41 -23.86
CA GLN A 60 17.00 -19.34 -24.11
C GLN A 60 16.02 -18.82 -25.16
N ASN A 61 15.74 -17.52 -25.15
CA ASN A 61 14.84 -16.92 -26.13
C ASN A 61 15.44 -16.95 -27.53
N GLN A 62 16.72 -16.59 -27.67
CA GLN A 62 17.46 -16.70 -28.94
C GLN A 62 17.47 -18.13 -29.49
N GLU A 63 17.60 -19.14 -28.63
CA GLU A 63 17.55 -20.54 -29.06
C GLU A 63 16.16 -20.96 -29.54
N LYS A 64 15.10 -20.56 -28.82
CA LYS A 64 13.72 -20.79 -29.26
C LYS A 64 13.42 -20.10 -30.59
N ASP A 65 13.92 -18.88 -30.80
CA ASP A 65 13.77 -18.16 -32.07
C ASP A 65 14.44 -18.91 -33.23
N LYS A 66 15.64 -19.48 -33.01
CA LYS A 66 16.30 -20.35 -34.00
C LYS A 66 15.48 -21.60 -34.30
N GLN A 67 14.93 -22.25 -33.28
CA GLN A 67 14.08 -23.44 -33.45
C GLN A 67 12.80 -23.11 -34.20
N LEU A 68 12.15 -21.99 -33.91
CA LEU A 68 10.97 -21.50 -34.63
C LEU A 68 11.31 -21.20 -36.09
N ALA A 69 12.43 -20.54 -36.37
CA ALA A 69 12.87 -20.27 -37.74
C ALA A 69 13.12 -21.58 -38.52
N ALA A 70 13.74 -22.58 -37.89
CA ALA A 70 13.96 -23.89 -38.50
C ALA A 70 12.64 -24.64 -38.76
N LEU A 71 11.69 -24.59 -37.83
CA LEU A 71 10.35 -25.16 -38.03
C LEU A 71 9.57 -24.45 -39.13
N ALA A 72 9.64 -23.12 -39.19
CA ALA A 72 9.02 -22.34 -40.26
C ALA A 72 9.62 -22.71 -41.62
N ALA A 73 10.94 -22.85 -41.71
CA ALA A 73 11.62 -23.31 -42.94
C ALA A 73 11.19 -24.75 -43.33
N ARG A 74 11.05 -25.65 -42.36
CA ARG A 74 10.55 -27.02 -42.59
C ARG A 74 9.09 -27.03 -43.04
N LEU A 75 8.25 -26.18 -42.48
CA LEU A 75 6.84 -26.04 -42.87
C LEU A 75 6.71 -25.46 -44.27
N ASN A 76 7.54 -24.48 -44.63
CA ASN A 76 7.61 -23.95 -45.99
C ASN A 76 8.12 -25.01 -46.99
N CYS A 77 9.13 -25.79 -46.62
CA CYS A 77 9.59 -26.95 -47.41
C CYS A 77 8.51 -28.01 -47.60
N PHE A 78 7.73 -28.28 -46.54
CA PHE A 78 6.63 -29.23 -46.58
C PHE A 78 5.47 -28.69 -47.40
N SER A 79 5.14 -27.40 -47.31
CA SER A 79 4.13 -26.74 -48.14
C SER A 79 4.51 -26.80 -49.62
N GLY A 80 5.76 -26.49 -49.96
CA GLY A 80 6.27 -26.61 -51.34
C GLY A 80 6.23 -28.04 -51.87
N ARG A 81 6.57 -29.04 -51.02
CA ARG A 81 6.44 -30.46 -51.37
C ARG A 81 5.01 -30.95 -51.43
N SER A 82 4.12 -30.45 -50.57
CA SER A 82 2.68 -30.75 -50.59
C SER A 82 2.04 -30.22 -51.87
N SER A 83 2.45 -29.04 -52.35
CA SER A 83 2.05 -28.53 -53.67
C SER A 83 2.50 -29.43 -54.82
N LEU A 84 3.70 -30.01 -54.75
CA LEU A 84 4.21 -30.97 -55.75
C LEU A 84 3.52 -32.34 -55.65
N VAL A 85 3.22 -32.80 -54.43
CA VAL A 85 2.51 -34.06 -54.18
C VAL A 85 1.04 -33.94 -54.58
N LEU A 86 0.38 -32.81 -54.37
CA LEU A 86 -0.99 -32.55 -54.86
C LEU A 86 -1.06 -32.44 -56.40
N GLN A 87 0.05 -32.12 -57.07
CA GLN A 87 0.16 -32.14 -58.53
C GLN A 87 0.46 -33.55 -59.09
N GLN A 88 0.98 -34.48 -58.27
CA GLN A 88 1.32 -35.85 -58.66
C GLN A 88 0.39 -36.93 -58.11
N CYS A 89 -0.40 -36.63 -57.08
CA CYS A 89 -1.43 -37.53 -56.57
C CYS A 89 -2.75 -37.20 -57.27
N ASP A 90 -3.32 -38.18 -57.96
CA ASP A 90 -4.76 -38.16 -58.28
C ASP A 90 -5.53 -37.98 -56.97
N TYR A 91 -6.05 -36.77 -56.76
CA TYR A 91 -6.82 -36.34 -55.60
C TYR A 91 -8.04 -37.24 -55.30
N ASN A 92 -8.41 -38.09 -56.25
CA ASN A 92 -9.54 -39.01 -56.20
C ASN A 92 -9.25 -40.36 -55.50
N ALA A 93 -7.99 -40.66 -55.13
CA ALA A 93 -7.62 -41.96 -54.53
C ALA A 93 -7.54 -41.97 -53.00
N LEU A 94 -7.59 -40.81 -52.33
CA LEU A 94 -7.79 -40.76 -50.89
C LEU A 94 -9.27 -40.99 -50.62
N SER A 95 -9.60 -42.09 -49.93
CA SER A 95 -10.97 -42.37 -49.48
C SER A 95 -11.58 -41.10 -48.91
N SER A 96 -12.68 -40.63 -49.53
CA SER A 96 -13.38 -39.38 -49.18
C SER A 96 -13.62 -39.23 -47.67
N SER A 97 -13.76 -40.36 -46.97
CA SER A 97 -13.84 -40.47 -45.51
C SER A 97 -12.62 -39.91 -44.77
N PHE A 98 -11.39 -40.24 -45.20
CA PHE A 98 -10.16 -39.80 -44.53
C PHE A 98 -9.95 -38.28 -44.66
N PHE A 99 -10.17 -37.74 -45.86
CA PHE A 99 -10.07 -36.29 -46.10
C PHE A 99 -11.11 -35.51 -45.27
N THR A 100 -12.34 -36.01 -45.18
CA THR A 100 -13.40 -35.40 -44.36
C THR A 100 -13.03 -35.36 -42.88
N HIS A 101 -12.52 -36.47 -42.34
CA HIS A 101 -12.09 -36.54 -40.94
C HIS A 101 -10.90 -35.61 -40.66
N PHE A 102 -9.94 -35.54 -41.59
CA PHE A 102 -8.79 -34.64 -41.49
C PHE A 102 -9.21 -33.16 -41.46
N CYS A 103 -10.10 -32.73 -42.36
CA CYS A 103 -10.65 -31.37 -42.35
C CYS A 103 -11.41 -31.08 -41.04
N GLN A 104 -12.15 -32.05 -40.51
CA GLN A 104 -12.89 -31.88 -39.26
C GLN A 104 -11.97 -31.72 -38.04
N VAL A 105 -10.83 -32.43 -38.02
CA VAL A 105 -9.81 -32.26 -36.97
C VAL A 105 -9.18 -30.87 -37.04
N ILE A 106 -8.83 -30.39 -38.25
CA ILE A 106 -8.28 -29.03 -38.43
C ILE A 106 -9.26 -27.98 -37.92
N GLU A 107 -10.54 -28.10 -38.28
CA GLU A 107 -11.55 -27.12 -37.86
C GLU A 107 -11.78 -27.14 -36.35
N LYS A 108 -11.77 -28.32 -35.70
CA LYS A 108 -11.82 -28.40 -34.23
C LYS A 108 -10.59 -27.79 -33.57
N VAL A 109 -9.40 -28.01 -34.12
CA VAL A 109 -8.16 -27.39 -33.59
C VAL A 109 -8.23 -25.87 -33.73
N ARG A 110 -8.73 -25.37 -34.86
CA ARG A 110 -8.94 -23.93 -35.09
C ARG A 110 -9.92 -23.35 -34.06
N GLN A 111 -11.07 -24.00 -33.87
CA GLN A 111 -12.07 -23.60 -32.88
C GLN A 111 -11.48 -23.57 -31.46
N ILE A 112 -10.78 -24.63 -31.03
CA ILE A 112 -10.13 -24.70 -29.71
C ILE A 112 -9.10 -23.58 -29.54
N SER A 113 -8.34 -23.26 -30.59
CA SER A 113 -7.37 -22.15 -30.57
C SER A 113 -8.06 -20.80 -30.36
N ASP A 114 -9.17 -20.55 -31.06
CA ASP A 114 -9.93 -19.31 -30.97
C ASP A 114 -10.57 -19.15 -29.57
N GLU A 115 -11.18 -20.22 -29.05
CA GLU A 115 -11.76 -20.28 -27.70
C GLU A 115 -10.68 -20.05 -26.62
N ASN A 116 -9.51 -20.69 -26.77
CA ASN A 116 -8.39 -20.51 -25.84
C ASN A 116 -7.84 -19.08 -25.86
N GLN A 117 -7.72 -18.47 -27.05
CA GLN A 117 -7.32 -17.06 -27.16
C GLN A 117 -8.33 -16.13 -26.48
N GLN A 118 -9.62 -16.39 -26.65
CA GLN A 118 -10.69 -15.63 -26.01
C GLN A 118 -10.67 -15.80 -24.49
N SER A 119 -10.47 -17.03 -24.00
CA SER A 119 -10.31 -17.35 -22.59
C SER A 119 -9.15 -16.57 -21.98
N HIS A 120 -7.98 -16.58 -22.62
CA HIS A 120 -6.80 -15.86 -22.14
C HIS A 120 -6.99 -14.34 -22.11
N LYS A 121 -7.75 -13.77 -23.07
CA LYS A 121 -8.13 -12.34 -23.03
C LYS A 121 -9.03 -12.04 -21.83
N ARG A 122 -10.02 -12.89 -21.55
CA ARG A 122 -10.91 -12.75 -20.38
C ARG A 122 -10.14 -12.86 -19.07
N GLU A 123 -9.27 -13.86 -18.94
CA GLU A 123 -8.39 -14.07 -17.78
C GLU A 123 -7.55 -12.82 -17.49
N LYS A 124 -6.89 -12.25 -18.51
CA LYS A 124 -6.13 -11.00 -18.36
C LYS A 124 -6.99 -9.82 -17.91
N SER A 125 -8.23 -9.71 -18.40
CA SER A 125 -9.15 -8.65 -17.96
C SER A 125 -9.53 -8.82 -16.49
N LEU A 126 -9.88 -10.04 -16.07
CA LEU A 126 -10.22 -10.36 -14.69
C LEU A 126 -9.04 -10.12 -13.75
N GLN A 127 -7.81 -10.48 -14.16
CA GLN A 127 -6.62 -10.24 -13.36
C GLN A 127 -6.37 -8.75 -13.10
N LYS A 128 -6.63 -7.89 -14.09
CA LYS A 128 -6.56 -6.43 -13.92
C LYS A 128 -7.66 -5.91 -13.00
N GLU A 129 -8.89 -6.37 -13.17
CA GLU A 129 -10.01 -5.99 -12.31
C GLU A 129 -9.73 -6.38 -10.85
N LEU A 130 -9.33 -7.63 -10.60
CA LEU A 130 -8.96 -8.12 -9.27
C LEU A 130 -7.84 -7.29 -8.64
N SER A 131 -6.80 -6.96 -9.41
CA SER A 131 -5.71 -6.11 -8.92
C SER A 131 -6.23 -4.74 -8.48
N SER A 132 -7.11 -4.13 -9.28
CA SER A 132 -7.72 -2.83 -8.94
C SER A 132 -8.67 -2.89 -7.74
N ARG A 133 -9.41 -3.99 -7.59
CA ARG A 133 -10.31 -4.21 -6.44
C ARG A 133 -9.51 -4.38 -5.17
N VAL A 134 -8.45 -5.19 -5.19
CA VAL A 134 -7.55 -5.37 -4.05
C VAL A 134 -6.92 -4.06 -3.61
N THR A 135 -6.53 -3.17 -4.54
CA THR A 135 -5.98 -1.86 -4.16
C THR A 135 -7.03 -0.96 -3.51
N LYS A 136 -8.26 -0.91 -4.05
CA LYS A 136 -9.35 -0.11 -3.48
C LYS A 136 -9.75 -0.64 -2.09
N GLU A 137 -9.84 -1.95 -1.94
CA GLU A 137 -10.18 -2.58 -0.66
C GLU A 137 -9.13 -2.29 0.42
N LYS A 138 -7.83 -2.36 0.08
CA LYS A 138 -6.75 -1.95 0.99
C LYS A 138 -6.86 -0.50 1.43
N GLU A 139 -7.18 0.42 0.52
CA GLU A 139 -7.41 1.83 0.85
C GLU A 139 -8.60 2.00 1.79
N THR A 140 -9.74 1.35 1.51
CA THR A 140 -10.90 1.40 2.39
C THR A 140 -10.60 0.81 3.78
N SER A 141 -9.82 -0.26 3.85
CA SER A 141 -9.39 -0.86 5.13
C SER A 141 -8.48 0.09 5.92
N ALA A 142 -7.57 0.80 5.25
CA ALA A 142 -6.72 1.80 5.90
C ALA A 142 -7.55 2.98 6.42
N ASN A 143 -8.53 3.44 5.64
CA ASN A 143 -9.45 4.51 6.03
C ASN A 143 -10.30 4.11 7.25
N ILE A 144 -10.81 2.87 7.29
CA ILE A 144 -11.57 2.35 8.44
C ILE A 144 -10.69 2.28 9.70
N GLU A 145 -9.45 1.82 9.60
CA GLU A 145 -8.57 1.75 10.78
C GLU A 145 -8.19 3.15 11.28
N ALA A 146 -7.90 4.09 10.37
CA ALA A 146 -7.66 5.49 10.74
C ALA A 146 -8.89 6.12 11.43
N PHE A 147 -10.08 5.86 10.91
CA PHE A 147 -11.34 6.30 11.52
C PHE A 147 -11.52 5.72 12.92
N LYS A 148 -11.31 4.41 13.08
CA LYS A 148 -11.39 3.72 14.37
C LYS A 148 -10.40 4.28 15.39
N VAL A 149 -9.15 4.55 14.99
CA VAL A 149 -8.15 5.18 15.87
C VAL A 149 -8.60 6.58 16.30
N ALA A 150 -9.13 7.39 15.39
CA ALA A 150 -9.66 8.72 15.75
C ALA A 150 -10.86 8.63 16.70
N LEU A 151 -11.77 7.68 16.50
CA LEU A 151 -12.88 7.42 17.42
C LEU A 151 -12.38 6.99 18.81
N GLN A 152 -11.33 6.16 18.88
CA GLN A 152 -10.74 5.76 20.16
C GLN A 152 -10.12 6.94 20.92
N LYS A 153 -9.45 7.87 20.22
CA LYS A 153 -8.95 9.10 20.82
C LYS A 153 -10.09 9.99 21.33
N LEU A 154 -11.14 10.16 20.53
CA LEU A 154 -12.32 10.92 20.94
C LEU A 154 -12.99 10.29 22.17
N GLN A 155 -13.13 8.96 22.19
CA GLN A 155 -13.67 8.22 23.33
C GLN A 155 -12.80 8.41 24.58
N ALA A 156 -11.47 8.32 24.46
CA ALA A 156 -10.56 8.54 25.57
C ALA A 156 -10.68 9.97 26.12
N CYS A 157 -10.76 10.97 25.24
CA CYS A 157 -10.99 12.37 25.61
C CYS A 157 -12.27 12.50 26.43
N LEU A 158 -13.39 11.94 25.96
CA LEU A 158 -14.69 12.00 26.66
C LEU A 158 -14.75 11.17 27.95
N SER A 159 -13.91 10.14 28.09
CA SER A 159 -13.89 9.26 29.27
C SER A 159 -13.00 9.77 30.40
N SER A 160 -12.15 10.77 30.12
CA SER A 160 -11.28 11.43 31.10
C SER A 160 -11.68 12.90 31.28
N PRO A 161 -11.26 13.58 32.37
CA PRO A 161 -11.38 15.02 32.44
C PRO A 161 -10.67 15.65 31.23
N CYS A 162 -11.43 16.30 30.34
CA CYS A 162 -10.90 16.92 29.14
C CYS A 162 -11.30 18.40 29.07
N SER A 163 -10.40 19.22 28.55
CA SER A 163 -10.69 20.62 28.24
C SER A 163 -11.43 20.73 26.90
N SER A 164 -12.17 21.82 26.71
CA SER A 164 -12.83 22.09 25.44
C SER A 164 -11.84 22.19 24.27
N SER A 165 -10.60 22.64 24.53
CA SER A 165 -9.53 22.70 23.53
C SER A 165 -9.07 21.32 23.07
N SER A 166 -8.96 20.35 23.99
CA SER A 166 -8.60 18.97 23.67
C SER A 166 -9.70 18.29 22.86
N LEU A 167 -10.96 18.38 23.30
CA LEU A 167 -12.10 17.80 22.60
C LEU A 167 -12.28 18.42 21.20
N ARG A 168 -12.12 19.75 21.07
CA ARG A 168 -12.15 20.44 19.77
C ARG A 168 -11.03 19.96 18.85
N GLY A 169 -9.83 19.72 19.38
CA GLY A 169 -8.70 19.19 18.62
C GLY A 169 -8.97 17.79 18.05
N GLU A 170 -9.53 16.89 18.86
CA GLU A 170 -9.88 15.54 18.41
C GLU A 170 -11.03 15.54 17.39
N LEU A 171 -12.04 16.40 17.57
CA LEU A 171 -13.11 16.57 16.58
C LEU A 171 -12.60 17.13 15.25
N GLY A 172 -11.67 18.08 15.29
CA GLY A 172 -11.03 18.60 14.08
C GLY A 172 -10.23 17.52 13.33
N GLN A 173 -9.54 16.64 14.06
CA GLN A 173 -8.86 15.48 13.45
C GLN A 173 -9.86 14.53 12.77
N LEU A 174 -10.99 14.24 13.44
CA LEU A 174 -12.04 13.37 12.91
C LEU A 174 -12.71 13.96 11.65
N GLU A 175 -12.93 15.27 11.63
CA GLU A 175 -13.55 15.99 10.50
C GLU A 175 -12.67 16.01 9.25
N LEU A 176 -11.35 16.15 9.41
CA LEU A 176 -10.38 16.16 8.32
C LEU A 176 -10.09 14.79 7.71
N LEU A 177 -10.53 13.70 8.32
CA LEU A 177 -10.33 12.36 7.76
C LEU A 177 -11.06 12.20 6.42
N CYS A 178 -10.30 11.84 5.38
CA CYS A 178 -10.85 11.50 4.08
C CYS A 178 -11.40 10.06 4.13
N LEU A 179 -12.71 9.94 4.26
CA LEU A 179 -13.39 8.65 4.41
C LEU A 179 -14.21 8.30 3.17
N ASP A 180 -14.33 7.00 2.92
CA ASP A 180 -15.20 6.48 1.87
C ASP A 180 -16.68 6.85 2.15
N PRO A 181 -17.51 7.05 1.11
CA PRO A 181 -18.93 7.39 1.28
C PRO A 181 -19.70 6.44 2.21
N SER A 182 -19.33 5.16 2.26
CA SER A 182 -19.99 4.14 3.10
C SER A 182 -19.90 4.42 4.61
N VAL A 183 -18.83 5.09 5.07
CA VAL A 183 -18.59 5.38 6.49
C VAL A 183 -18.67 6.88 6.84
N SER A 184 -18.72 7.76 5.83
CA SER A 184 -18.82 9.22 6.01
C SER A 184 -20.07 9.62 6.80
N ALA A 185 -21.21 8.94 6.60
CA ALA A 185 -22.43 9.19 7.36
C ALA A 185 -22.25 8.96 8.88
N ILE A 186 -21.48 7.95 9.25
CA ILE A 186 -21.18 7.63 10.66
C ILE A 186 -20.31 8.74 11.26
N ARG A 187 -19.28 9.20 10.54
CA ARG A 187 -18.45 10.33 10.97
C ARG A 187 -19.29 11.56 11.27
N THR A 188 -20.21 11.93 10.37
CA THR A 188 -21.08 13.09 10.56
C THR A 188 -21.93 12.95 11.83
N ALA A 189 -22.56 11.80 12.02
CA ALA A 189 -23.36 11.54 13.23
C ALA A 189 -22.51 11.65 14.51
N VAL A 190 -21.29 11.12 14.51
CA VAL A 190 -20.38 11.22 15.67
C VAL A 190 -19.98 12.67 15.93
N LEU A 191 -19.64 13.44 14.89
CA LEU A 191 -19.32 14.87 15.03
C LEU A 191 -20.49 15.63 15.65
N ASP A 192 -21.71 15.40 15.18
CA ASP A 192 -22.90 16.07 15.69
C ASP A 192 -23.19 15.72 17.16
N MET A 193 -23.05 14.45 17.52
CA MET A 193 -23.22 14.01 18.92
C MET A 193 -22.17 14.63 19.84
N ALA A 194 -20.91 14.75 19.41
CA ALA A 194 -19.83 15.27 20.23
C ALA A 194 -19.77 16.81 20.30
N ARG A 195 -20.37 17.52 19.33
CA ARG A 195 -20.48 18.99 19.35
C ARG A 195 -21.34 19.50 20.50
N ALA A 196 -22.37 18.75 20.92
CA ALA A 196 -23.22 19.15 22.04
C ALA A 196 -22.45 19.20 23.39
N PRO A 197 -21.76 18.14 23.85
CA PRO A 197 -20.88 18.21 25.02
C PRO A 197 -19.80 19.29 24.91
N LEU A 198 -19.22 19.47 23.72
CA LEU A 198 -18.22 20.51 23.49
C LEU A 198 -18.76 21.92 23.74
N SER A 199 -19.97 22.22 23.26
CA SER A 199 -20.61 23.52 23.50
C SER A 199 -20.88 23.77 24.98
N TRP A 200 -21.26 22.71 25.71
CA TRP A 200 -21.49 22.77 27.14
C TRP A 200 -20.20 23.03 27.92
N LEU A 201 -19.11 22.31 27.61
CA LEU A 201 -17.79 22.52 28.21
C LEU A 201 -17.29 23.96 28.00
N GLN A 202 -17.45 24.50 26.78
CA GLN A 202 -17.04 25.87 26.48
C GLN A 202 -17.81 26.90 27.29
N ALA A 203 -19.13 26.71 27.45
CA ALA A 203 -19.94 27.62 28.26
C ALA A 203 -19.54 27.58 29.74
N VAL A 204 -19.24 26.40 30.28
CA VAL A 204 -18.80 26.24 31.67
C VAL A 204 -17.42 26.86 31.88
N GLU A 205 -16.45 26.59 31.01
CA GLU A 205 -15.10 27.18 31.08
C GLU A 205 -15.16 28.72 31.01
N GLN A 206 -15.99 29.29 30.13
CA GLN A 206 -16.19 30.74 30.06
C GLN A 206 -16.80 31.33 31.34
N LEU A 207 -17.75 30.63 31.95
CA LEU A 207 -18.39 31.08 33.17
C LEU A 207 -17.40 31.07 34.35
N LEU A 208 -16.57 30.03 34.44
CA LEU A 208 -15.50 29.93 35.45
C LEU A 208 -14.47 31.05 35.28
N ASP A 209 -14.02 31.31 34.05
CA ASP A 209 -13.12 32.40 33.72
C ASP A 209 -13.72 33.78 34.13
N SER A 210 -15.02 33.98 33.87
CA SER A 210 -15.73 35.21 34.26
C SER A 210 -15.82 35.42 35.78
N THR A 211 -15.74 34.34 36.57
CA THR A 211 -15.70 34.39 38.04
C THR A 211 -14.28 34.50 38.61
N GLY A 212 -13.25 34.55 37.75
CA GLY A 212 -11.84 34.63 38.15
C GLY A 212 -11.23 33.29 38.57
N MET A 213 -11.85 32.17 38.21
CA MET A 213 -11.34 30.82 38.46
C MET A 213 -10.63 30.31 37.19
N ASP A 214 -9.30 30.41 37.18
CA ASP A 214 -8.49 29.91 36.06
C ASP A 214 -8.29 28.39 36.16
N LEU A 215 -8.88 27.66 35.20
CA LEU A 215 -8.75 26.21 35.09
C LEU A 215 -7.37 25.77 34.56
N HIS A 216 -6.60 26.67 33.93
CA HIS A 216 -5.35 26.30 33.26
C HIS A 216 -4.14 26.22 34.21
N THR A 217 -4.29 26.59 35.49
CA THR A 217 -3.21 26.60 36.49
C THR A 217 -3.33 25.55 37.59
N SER A 218 -4.38 24.72 37.59
CA SER A 218 -4.64 23.80 38.71
C SER A 218 -4.31 22.35 38.37
N ASN A 219 -3.07 21.93 38.64
CA ASN A 219 -2.73 20.54 38.99
C ASN A 219 -3.25 20.16 40.40
N LEU A 220 -4.20 20.92 40.94
CA LEU A 220 -4.79 20.69 42.25
C LEU A 220 -5.97 19.75 42.08
N SER A 221 -5.75 18.53 42.56
CA SER A 221 -6.74 17.55 43.01
C SER A 221 -8.10 18.17 43.29
N CYS A 222 -9.14 17.65 42.62
CA CYS A 222 -10.55 17.92 42.93
C CYS A 222 -10.92 17.36 44.32
N ASP A 223 -10.40 17.94 45.39
CA ASP A 223 -10.76 17.58 46.78
C ASP A 223 -11.80 18.55 47.39
N PHE A 224 -12.37 19.48 46.61
CA PHE A 224 -13.20 20.56 47.16
C PHE A 224 -14.71 20.51 46.88
N PHE A 225 -15.24 19.40 46.34
CA PHE A 225 -16.70 19.21 46.20
C PHE A 225 -17.12 17.81 46.64
N CYS A 226 -16.92 17.51 47.91
CA CYS A 226 -17.64 16.49 48.67
C CYS A 226 -17.91 17.04 50.07
N GLU A 227 -18.95 17.85 50.20
CA GLU A 227 -19.79 17.97 51.40
C GLU A 227 -21.25 17.83 50.98
#